data_AF-A0ABD2TT63-F1
#
_entry.id   AF-A0ABD2TT63-F1
#
_cell.length_a   1.000
_cell.length_b   1.000
_cell.length_c   1.000
_cell.angle_alpha   90.00
_cell.angle_beta   90.00
_cell.angle_gamma   90.00
#
_symmetry.space_group_name_H-M   'P 1'
#
loop_
_entity.id
_entity.type
_entity.pdbx_description
1 polymer ?
#
loop_
_entity_poly.entity_id
_entity_poly.type
_entity_poly.pdbx_seq_one_letter_code
_entity_poly.pdbx_strand_id
1 'polypeptide(L)'
;MRQKMGELKKLVEEGKIRYIGLSEASVDTIKRAHAVHPITCVQMEYSLWTREIEEDVIPLCRELGIGIVAYSPLGQGFFGGKAITESLPAESLVVSNCSSS
;
A
#
# COMPACT_ATOMS: atom_id res chain seq x y z
N MET A 1 9.39 -14.46 -14.75
CA MET A 1 9.78 -13.07 -14.42
C MET A 1 10.55 -12.40 -15.55
N ARG A 2 11.76 -12.85 -15.90
CA ARG A 2 12.61 -12.21 -16.93
C ARG A 2 11.92 -11.97 -18.28
N GLN A 3 11.16 -12.95 -18.78
CA GLN A 3 10.41 -12.80 -20.04
C GLN A 3 9.38 -11.67 -19.98
N LYS A 4 8.56 -11.61 -18.91
CA LYS A 4 7.56 -10.54 -18.72
C LYS A 4 8.22 -9.16 -18.67
N MET A 5 9.30 -9.04 -17.90
CA MET A 5 10.06 -7.79 -17.81
C MET A 5 10.76 -7.41 -19.13
N GLY A 6 11.19 -8.40 -19.92
CA GLY A 6 11.75 -8.18 -21.24
C GLY A 6 10.74 -7.59 -22.23
N GLU A 7 9.50 -8.09 -22.22
CA GLU A 7 8.43 -7.53 -23.05
C GLU A 7 8.07 -6.10 -22.62
N LEU A 8 7.96 -5.85 -21.30
CA LEU A 8 7.72 -4.48 -20.80
C LEU A 8 8.87 -3.53 -21.17
N LYS A 9 10.11 -3.99 -21.11
CA LYS A 9 11.28 -3.22 -21.54
C LYS A 9 11.18 -2.83 -23.02
N LYS A 10 10.78 -3.74 -23.91
CA LYS A 10 10.55 -3.40 -25.33
C LYS A 10 9.49 -2.31 -25.49
N LEU A 11 8.40 -2.36 -24.72
CA LEU A 11 7.37 -1.32 -24.76
C LEU A 11 7.89 0.05 -24.29
N VAL A 12 8.85 0.08 -23.38
CA VAL A 12 9.55 1.32 -22.99
C VAL A 12 10.42 1.81 -24.14
N GLU A 13 11.21 0.92 -24.77
CA GLU A 13 12.08 1.26 -25.89
C GLU A 13 11.29 1.73 -27.14
N GLU A 14 10.11 1.15 -27.36
CA GLU A 14 9.16 1.58 -28.39
C GLU A 14 8.40 2.88 -28.05
N GLY A 15 8.59 3.42 -26.82
CA GLY A 15 7.94 4.64 -26.36
C GLY A 15 6.44 4.51 -26.06
N LYS A 16 5.90 3.27 -26.01
CA LYS A 16 4.49 3.01 -25.71
C LYS A 16 4.16 3.23 -24.23
N ILE A 17 5.13 2.97 -23.36
CA ILE A 17 5.05 3.25 -21.93
C ILE A 17 6.30 4.01 -21.49
N ARG A 18 6.17 4.85 -20.46
CA ARG A 18 7.30 5.63 -19.93
C ARG A 18 8.07 4.92 -18.81
N TYR A 19 7.36 4.19 -17.97
CA TYR A 19 7.87 3.65 -16.70
C TYR A 19 7.27 2.27 -16.42
N ILE A 20 8.00 1.46 -15.64
CA ILE A 20 7.53 0.16 -15.18
C ILE A 20 7.34 0.20 -13.67
N GLY A 21 6.15 -0.19 -13.21
CA GLY A 21 5.83 -0.39 -11.81
C GLY A 21 5.49 -1.85 -11.50
N LEU A 22 5.64 -2.23 -10.25
CA LEU A 22 5.18 -3.52 -9.72
C LEU A 22 4.08 -3.29 -8.67
N SER A 23 3.31 -4.33 -8.39
CA SER A 23 2.28 -4.34 -7.34
C SER A 23 2.44 -5.64 -6.56
N GLU A 24 2.28 -5.59 -5.24
CA GLU A 24 2.31 -6.79 -4.38
C GLU A 24 3.54 -7.68 -4.58
N ALA A 25 4.70 -7.05 -4.75
CA ALA A 25 5.95 -7.72 -5.10
C ALA A 25 6.84 -7.94 -3.88
N SER A 26 7.27 -9.19 -3.66
CA SER A 26 8.28 -9.53 -2.66
C SER A 26 9.65 -8.91 -2.99
N VAL A 27 10.50 -8.73 -1.98
CA VAL A 27 11.89 -8.23 -2.10
C VAL A 27 12.67 -8.95 -3.22
N ASP A 28 12.62 -10.28 -3.24
CA ASP A 28 13.29 -11.11 -4.24
C ASP A 28 12.72 -10.87 -5.66
N THR A 29 11.42 -10.64 -5.78
CA THR A 29 10.79 -10.24 -7.04
C THR A 29 11.24 -8.87 -7.50
N ILE A 30 11.26 -7.88 -6.61
CA ILE A 30 11.72 -6.52 -6.90
C ILE A 30 13.16 -6.55 -7.40
N LYS A 31 14.08 -7.24 -6.70
CA LYS A 31 15.49 -7.36 -7.08
C LYS A 31 15.66 -7.96 -8.48
N ARG A 32 14.98 -9.08 -8.76
CA ARG A 32 15.06 -9.74 -10.08
C ARG A 32 14.47 -8.90 -11.21
N ALA A 33 13.39 -8.17 -10.94
CA ALA A 33 12.77 -7.32 -11.95
C ALA A 33 13.64 -6.10 -12.24
N HIS A 34 14.16 -5.45 -11.20
CA HIS A 34 15.05 -4.29 -11.30
C HIS A 34 16.36 -4.62 -12.01
N ALA A 35 16.87 -5.85 -11.88
CA ALA A 35 18.03 -6.33 -12.63
C ALA A 35 17.80 -6.44 -14.15
N VAL A 36 16.55 -6.52 -14.61
CA VAL A 36 16.21 -6.58 -16.06
C VAL A 36 15.97 -5.17 -16.63
N HIS A 37 15.22 -4.35 -15.89
CA HIS A 37 14.96 -2.95 -16.23
C HIS A 37 14.64 -2.18 -14.94
N PRO A 38 15.11 -0.93 -14.77
CA PRO A 38 14.82 -0.13 -13.58
C PRO A 38 13.33 -0.03 -13.28
N ILE A 39 12.94 -0.42 -12.07
CA ILE A 39 11.57 -0.29 -11.58
C ILE A 39 11.39 1.11 -11.01
N THR A 40 10.37 1.83 -11.47
CA THR A 40 10.10 3.20 -11.03
C THR A 40 9.35 3.23 -9.71
N CYS A 41 8.38 2.34 -9.52
CA CYS A 41 7.62 2.27 -8.29
C CYS A 41 7.14 0.85 -7.95
N VAL A 42 6.88 0.61 -6.67
CA VAL A 42 6.15 -0.57 -6.19
C VAL A 42 4.92 -0.08 -5.44
N GLN A 43 3.77 -0.64 -5.81
CA GLN A 43 2.52 -0.43 -5.10
C GLN A 43 2.37 -1.49 -3.99
N MET A 44 2.10 -1.04 -2.77
CA MET A 44 1.98 -1.90 -1.59
C MET A 44 0.85 -1.44 -0.67
N GLU A 45 0.27 -2.35 0.09
CA GLU A 45 -0.55 -1.98 1.25
C GLU A 45 0.33 -1.33 2.32
N TYR A 46 -0.03 -0.11 2.71
CA TYR A 46 0.68 0.57 3.78
C TYR A 46 -0.23 1.59 4.47
N SER A 47 -0.44 1.39 5.77
CA SER A 47 -1.31 2.22 6.61
C SER A 47 -0.80 2.24 8.06
N LEU A 48 -1.46 2.97 8.95
CA LEU A 48 -1.15 2.91 10.38
C LEU A 48 -1.31 1.49 10.97
N TRP A 49 -2.16 0.66 10.36
CA TRP A 49 -2.45 -0.70 10.80
C TRP A 49 -1.65 -1.77 10.05
N THR A 50 -1.26 -1.48 8.80
CA THR A 50 -0.52 -2.40 7.94
C THR A 50 0.88 -1.84 7.69
N ARG A 51 1.88 -2.34 8.42
CA ARG A 51 3.27 -1.85 8.42
C ARG A 51 4.32 -2.92 8.06
N GLU A 52 3.88 -4.05 7.53
CA GLU A 52 4.72 -5.23 7.22
C GLU A 52 5.87 -4.91 6.26
N ILE A 53 5.70 -3.90 5.40
CA ILE A 53 6.71 -3.54 4.39
C ILE A 53 7.90 -2.73 4.95
N GLU A 54 7.84 -2.27 6.20
CA GLU A 54 8.85 -1.35 6.78
C GLU A 54 10.22 -1.97 7.00
N GLU A 55 10.26 -3.26 7.35
CA GLU A 55 11.52 -3.96 7.67
C GLU A 55 12.31 -4.32 6.42
N ASP A 56 11.60 -4.61 5.32
CA ASP A 56 12.18 -5.29 4.16
C ASP A 56 12.05 -4.49 2.86
N VAL A 57 10.83 -4.11 2.49
CA VAL A 57 10.54 -3.49 1.18
C VAL A 57 10.93 -2.01 1.17
N ILE A 58 10.62 -1.26 2.23
CA ILE A 58 10.96 0.17 2.31
C ILE A 58 12.48 0.40 2.23
N PRO A 59 13.33 -0.31 2.99
CA PRO A 59 14.78 -0.14 2.91
C PRO A 59 15.31 -0.49 1.52
N LEU A 60 14.84 -1.59 0.92
CA LEU A 60 15.23 -2.00 -0.43
C LEU A 60 14.84 -0.95 -1.48
N CYS A 61 13.61 -0.44 -1.43
CA CYS A 61 13.14 0.59 -2.35
C CYS A 61 13.96 1.88 -2.20
N ARG A 62 14.36 2.26 -0.98
CA ARG A 62 15.27 3.39 -0.76
C ARG A 62 16.66 3.14 -1.34
N GLU A 63 17.22 1.95 -1.15
CA GLU A 63 18.53 1.57 -1.69
C GLU A 63 18.56 1.63 -3.22
N LEU A 64 17.52 1.10 -3.87
CA LEU A 64 17.43 1.03 -5.33
C LEU A 64 16.82 2.27 -5.99
N GLY A 65 16.46 3.30 -5.22
CA GLY A 65 15.83 4.53 -5.74
C GLY A 65 14.43 4.31 -6.32
N ILE A 66 13.67 3.36 -5.79
CA ILE A 66 12.32 2.98 -6.24
C ILE A 66 11.27 3.70 -5.39
N GLY A 67 10.28 4.32 -6.03
CA GLY A 67 9.15 4.95 -5.32
C GLY A 67 8.18 3.92 -4.71
N ILE A 68 7.51 4.30 -3.63
CA ILE A 68 6.46 3.47 -3.00
C ILE A 68 5.11 4.15 -3.19
N VAL A 69 4.14 3.40 -3.69
CA VAL A 69 2.76 3.85 -3.88
C VAL A 69 1.87 3.08 -2.92
N ALA A 70 1.49 3.70 -1.79
CA ALA A 70 0.62 3.08 -0.81
C ALA A 70 -0.83 3.00 -1.31
N TYR A 71 -1.46 1.82 -1.23
CA TYR A 71 -2.93 1.71 -1.27
C TYR A 71 -3.49 1.41 0.11
N SER A 72 -4.80 1.63 0.26
CA SER A 72 -5.52 1.50 1.55
C SER A 72 -4.87 2.24 2.73
N PRO A 73 -4.41 3.50 2.58
CA PRO A 73 -3.73 4.20 3.67
C PRO A 73 -4.61 4.42 4.92
N LEU A 74 -5.94 4.26 4.80
CA LEU A 74 -6.91 4.38 5.88
C LEU A 74 -7.37 3.03 6.46
N GLY A 75 -6.67 1.92 6.17
CA GLY A 75 -6.95 0.60 6.74
C GLY A 75 -8.34 0.07 6.41
N GLN A 76 -8.68 0.00 5.12
CA GLN A 76 -9.94 -0.55 4.61
C GLN A 76 -11.22 -0.03 5.30
N GLY A 77 -11.30 1.28 5.57
CA GLY A 77 -12.53 1.92 6.06
C GLY A 77 -12.63 2.03 7.58
N PHE A 78 -11.61 1.61 8.34
CA PHE A 78 -11.57 1.86 9.79
C PHE A 78 -11.52 3.36 10.14
N PHE A 79 -11.03 4.21 9.22
CA PHE A 79 -10.88 5.66 9.40
C PHE A 79 -11.94 6.53 8.72
N GLY A 80 -13.09 5.96 8.34
CA GLY A 80 -14.25 6.71 7.84
C GLY A 80 -15.21 7.23 8.92
N GLY A 81 -14.82 7.19 10.19
CA GLY A 81 -15.65 7.61 11.33
C GLY A 81 -16.86 6.71 11.65
N LYS A 82 -16.99 5.55 10.99
CA LYS A 82 -18.19 4.69 11.08
C LYS A 82 -17.99 3.36 11.83
N ALA A 83 -16.80 3.10 12.36
CA ALA A 83 -16.47 1.84 13.05
C ALA A 83 -15.87 2.08 14.44
N ILE A 84 -16.48 2.99 15.21
CA ILE A 84 -16.42 2.95 16.68
C ILE A 84 -17.84 3.17 17.23
N THR A 85 -18.78 2.34 16.80
CA THR A 85 -19.78 1.87 17.77
C THR A 85 -19.07 0.77 18.52
N GLU A 86 -18.30 1.18 19.52
CA GLU A 86 -17.86 0.27 20.57
C GLU A 86 -19.08 -0.55 20.99
N SER A 87 -18.92 -1.86 21.02
CA SER A 87 -19.78 -2.74 21.80
C SER A 87 -19.65 -2.31 23.26
N LEU A 88 -20.38 -1.27 23.63
CA LEU A 88 -20.57 -0.87 25.01
C LEU A 88 -21.41 -1.98 25.67
N PRO A 89 -20.99 -2.56 26.81
CA PRO A 89 -21.87 -3.41 27.58
C PRO A 89 -23.12 -2.59 27.92
N ALA A 90 -24.28 -3.22 27.75
CA ALA A 90 -25.59 -2.61 27.97
C ALA A 90 -25.82 -2.37 29.46
N GLU A 91 -25.15 -1.36 30.04
CA GLU A 91 -25.51 -0.66 31.27
C GLU A 91 -24.50 0.48 31.52
N SER A 92 -24.75 1.65 30.93
CA SER A 92 -24.23 2.88 31.51
C SER A 92 -25.35 3.92 31.55
N LEU A 93 -25.67 4.32 32.78
CA LEU A 93 -26.69 5.29 33.16
C LEU A 93 -26.26 6.69 32.74
N VAL A 94 -26.74 7.17 31.58
CA VAL A 94 -26.88 8.60 31.28
C VAL A 94 -28.00 8.83 30.25
N VAL A 95 -29.23 8.40 30.58
CA VAL A 95 -30.44 8.89 29.90
C VAL A 95 -31.42 9.37 30.97
N SER A 96 -31.21 10.58 31.49
CA SER A 96 -32.24 11.33 32.20
C SER A 96 -31.81 12.77 32.44
N ASN A 97 -31.86 13.60 31.38
CA ASN A 97 -32.47 14.94 31.43
C ASN A 97 -32.21 15.68 30.12
N CYS A 98 -33.14 15.55 29.17
CA CYS A 98 -33.45 16.63 28.24
C CYS A 98 -34.92 16.47 27.84
N SER A 99 -35.79 16.86 28.75
CA SER A 99 -37.19 17.18 28.48
C SER A 99 -37.47 18.50 29.18
N SER A 100 -38.05 19.44 28.43
CA SER A 100 -38.65 20.70 28.90
C SER A 100 -37.73 21.92 29.04
N SER A 101 -37.67 22.74 27.99
CA SER A 101 -38.22 24.12 27.96
C SER A 101 -38.19 24.67 26.54
#